data_AF-A0A6A4LEW0-F1
#
_entry.id   AF-A0A6A4LEW0-F1
#
_cell.length_a   1.000
_cell.length_b   1.000
_cell.length_c   1.000
_cell.angle_alpha   90.00
_cell.angle_beta   90.00
_cell.angle_gamma   90.00
#
_symmetry.space_group_name_H-M   'P 1'
#
loop_
_entity.id
_entity.type
_entity.pdbx_description
1 polymer ?
#
loop_
_entity_poly.entity_id
_entity_poly.type
_entity_poly.pdbx_seq_one_letter_code
_entity_poly.pdbx_strand_id
1 'polypeptide(L)'
;MKTHPPKLKTTPRPLFSCGFFRYCTQTVLSPTTSSPPPALPLPQSHQPPPPPPPPPPPPPPPLSSSSSSSNTSQSFTQWRFPLPTSPISHHHSHPSPPPIIPHHIFTDPQPPLLTTANFQELFHAAEIQLNSDSDTDRVNALHMLERSLVPNPPAAADGGDAVACPAAVMENVIGYLKDGGAGAKPATKVLLALCIAEGNRRVAVEAGAAGRVVEALAEMEGAAAERALAALELMCTVAEGAAEVRGHALAVPMMVEVMGKMDGTRGKEYAMSVLGVIYGGGFGEEEREQGGVLAPREEVARAVALALQGECSDRGRRKGAQLLKMLQESEGLDLTEEG
;
A
#
# COMPACT_ATOMS: atom_id res chain seq x y z
N MET A 1 -75.07 -1.53 -10.96
CA MET A 1 -74.49 -2.77 -11.55
C MET A 1 -73.16 -3.02 -10.87
N LYS A 2 -73.00 -4.19 -10.23
CA LYS A 2 -71.79 -4.58 -9.49
C LYS A 2 -70.75 -5.11 -10.48
N THR A 3 -69.52 -4.62 -10.40
CA THR A 3 -68.34 -5.21 -11.04
C THR A 3 -67.29 -5.48 -9.96
N HIS A 4 -66.85 -6.74 -9.87
CA HIS A 4 -65.79 -7.21 -8.98
C HIS A 4 -64.40 -7.00 -9.62
N PRO A 5 -63.35 -6.68 -8.85
CA PRO A 5 -61.97 -6.93 -9.26
C PRO A 5 -61.39 -8.23 -8.64
N PRO A 6 -60.35 -8.81 -9.25
CA PRO A 6 -59.85 -10.15 -8.92
C PRO A 6 -58.89 -10.18 -7.72
N LYS A 7 -58.89 -11.32 -7.02
CA LYS A 7 -58.04 -11.64 -5.86
C LYS A 7 -56.59 -11.89 -6.29
N LEU A 8 -55.64 -11.21 -5.66
CA LEU A 8 -54.23 -11.60 -5.61
C LEU A 8 -53.90 -12.21 -4.25
N LYS A 9 -53.08 -13.25 -4.30
CA LYS A 9 -52.84 -14.25 -3.25
C LYS A 9 -51.61 -13.85 -2.44
N THR A 10 -51.80 -13.56 -1.16
CA THR A 10 -50.76 -13.22 -0.18
C THR A 10 -49.99 -14.47 0.24
N THR A 11 -48.67 -14.46 0.09
CA THR A 11 -47.73 -15.43 0.68
C THR A 11 -47.09 -14.82 1.94
N PRO A 12 -47.10 -15.49 3.10
CA PRO A 12 -46.47 -14.98 4.30
C PRO A 12 -44.96 -15.30 4.32
N ARG A 13 -44.14 -14.30 4.67
CA ARG A 13 -42.72 -14.42 5.01
C ARG A 13 -42.58 -15.01 6.42
N PRO A 14 -41.70 -16.00 6.68
CA PRO A 14 -41.31 -16.33 8.04
C PRO A 14 -40.21 -15.37 8.52
N LEU A 15 -40.50 -14.66 9.61
CA LEU A 15 -39.54 -13.98 10.46
C LEU A 15 -38.77 -15.04 11.26
N PHE A 16 -37.44 -15.08 11.16
CA PHE A 16 -36.61 -15.79 12.12
C PHE A 16 -35.87 -14.78 12.98
N SER A 17 -36.46 -14.55 14.15
CA SER A 17 -35.80 -14.06 15.36
C SER A 17 -35.17 -15.26 16.05
N CYS A 18 -33.89 -15.17 16.42
CA CYS A 18 -33.37 -15.88 17.58
C CYS A 18 -32.10 -15.17 18.08
N GLY A 19 -32.23 -14.53 19.24
CA GLY A 19 -31.09 -14.06 20.01
C GLY A 19 -30.49 -15.16 20.88
N PHE A 20 -29.26 -14.90 21.33
CA PHE A 20 -28.60 -15.39 22.54
C PHE A 20 -28.42 -16.91 22.73
N PHE A 21 -27.16 -17.36 22.83
CA PHE A 21 -26.63 -17.96 24.06
C PHE A 21 -25.09 -17.89 24.12
N ARG A 22 -24.60 -17.42 25.27
CA ARG A 22 -23.21 -17.40 25.77
C ARG A 22 -22.90 -18.77 26.42
N TYR A 23 -21.64 -19.20 26.33
CA TYR A 23 -20.91 -20.18 27.16
C TYR A 23 -21.61 -21.48 27.62
N CYS A 24 -21.09 -22.62 27.15
CA CYS A 24 -20.97 -23.85 27.94
C CYS A 24 -19.71 -24.61 27.51
N THR A 25 -18.70 -24.59 28.37
CA THR A 25 -17.62 -25.57 28.42
C THR A 25 -18.22 -26.92 28.83
N GLN A 26 -18.10 -27.96 28.00
CA GLN A 26 -17.93 -29.33 28.51
C GLN A 26 -17.50 -30.31 27.41
N THR A 27 -16.42 -31.00 27.73
CA THR A 27 -15.82 -32.15 27.06
C THR A 27 -16.82 -33.30 26.96
N VAL A 28 -17.03 -33.84 25.76
CA VAL A 28 -17.73 -35.12 25.59
C VAL A 28 -16.84 -36.06 24.80
N LEU A 29 -16.29 -37.04 25.51
CA LEU A 29 -15.68 -38.25 24.99
C LEU A 29 -16.72 -39.06 24.23
N SER A 30 -16.33 -39.69 23.12
CA SER A 30 -17.12 -40.74 22.49
C SER A 30 -16.20 -41.82 21.88
N PRO A 31 -16.72 -43.06 21.78
CA PRO A 31 -15.98 -44.24 22.22
C PRO A 31 -15.29 -44.99 21.08
N THR A 32 -14.34 -45.83 21.50
CA THR A 32 -13.59 -46.80 20.71
C THR A 32 -14.52 -47.91 20.20
N THR A 33 -14.56 -48.14 18.88
CA THR A 33 -14.99 -49.43 18.30
C THR A 33 -14.15 -49.79 17.08
N SER A 34 -13.96 -51.10 16.92
CA SER A 34 -12.90 -51.81 16.23
C SER A 34 -13.07 -52.03 14.72
N SER A 35 -11.93 -52.06 14.04
CA SER A 35 -11.59 -52.81 12.80
C SER A 35 -12.18 -52.35 11.44
N PRO A 36 -11.42 -52.45 10.33
CA PRO A 36 -11.73 -51.78 9.06
C PRO A 36 -12.31 -52.72 7.99
N PRO A 37 -13.07 -52.21 6.99
CA PRO A 37 -13.29 -52.89 5.72
C PRO A 37 -12.37 -52.34 4.60
N PRO A 38 -12.16 -53.12 3.51
CA PRO A 38 -11.02 -52.97 2.62
C PRO A 38 -11.16 -51.88 1.56
N ALA A 39 -10.01 -51.40 1.10
CA ALA A 39 -9.86 -50.38 0.06
C ALA A 39 -10.38 -50.84 -1.31
N LEU A 40 -11.13 -49.96 -1.97
CA LEU A 40 -11.38 -50.00 -3.41
C LEU A 40 -10.83 -48.72 -4.06
N PRO A 41 -10.31 -48.79 -5.31
CA PRO A 41 -9.48 -47.73 -5.88
C PRO A 41 -10.32 -46.61 -6.50
N LEU A 42 -9.95 -45.36 -6.21
CA LEU A 42 -10.44 -44.17 -6.90
C LEU A 42 -9.85 -44.07 -8.33
N PRO A 43 -10.61 -43.58 -9.33
CA PRO A 43 -10.08 -43.29 -10.66
C PRO A 43 -9.19 -42.02 -10.63
N GLN A 44 -8.11 -42.08 -11.40
CA GLN A 44 -7.09 -41.04 -11.53
C GLN A 44 -7.65 -39.71 -12.05
N SER A 45 -7.25 -38.63 -11.38
CA SER A 45 -7.46 -37.24 -11.78
C SER A 45 -6.71 -36.93 -13.08
N HIS A 46 -7.42 -36.49 -14.12
CA HIS A 46 -6.82 -35.85 -15.29
C HIS A 46 -6.33 -34.45 -14.92
N GLN A 47 -5.01 -34.25 -14.92
CA GLN A 47 -4.37 -32.93 -14.85
C GLN A 47 -4.43 -32.26 -16.23
N PRO A 48 -4.85 -30.98 -16.36
CA PRO A 48 -4.75 -30.26 -17.63
C PRO A 48 -3.28 -29.91 -17.96
N PRO A 49 -2.90 -29.82 -19.25
CA PRO A 49 -1.52 -29.54 -19.66
C PRO A 49 -1.10 -28.10 -19.35
N PRO A 50 0.21 -27.85 -19.14
CA PRO A 50 0.73 -26.52 -18.83
C PRO A 50 0.60 -25.55 -20.02
N PRO A 51 0.46 -24.23 -19.76
CA PRO A 51 0.37 -23.22 -20.81
C PRO A 51 1.69 -23.04 -21.57
N PRO A 52 1.63 -22.59 -22.84
CA PRO A 52 2.82 -22.37 -23.65
C PRO A 52 3.66 -21.16 -23.16
N PRO A 53 4.98 -21.13 -23.45
CA PRO A 53 5.87 -20.07 -23.02
C PRO A 53 5.58 -18.73 -23.72
N PRO A 54 5.88 -17.60 -23.07
CA PRO A 54 5.66 -16.26 -23.64
C PRO A 54 6.61 -15.96 -24.81
N PRO A 55 6.20 -15.09 -25.75
CA PRO A 55 7.04 -14.69 -26.88
C PRO A 55 8.23 -13.82 -26.44
N PRO A 56 9.34 -13.81 -27.22
CA PRO A 56 10.53 -13.02 -26.91
C PRO A 56 10.28 -11.51 -27.04
N PRO A 57 11.03 -10.67 -26.28
CA PRO A 57 10.89 -9.23 -26.32
C PRO A 57 11.37 -8.63 -27.66
N PRO A 58 10.78 -7.49 -28.09
CA PRO A 58 11.22 -6.79 -29.30
C PRO A 58 12.61 -6.17 -29.14
N PRO A 59 13.36 -6.00 -30.25
CA PRO A 59 14.70 -5.40 -30.22
C PRO A 59 14.65 -3.90 -29.85
N PRO A 60 15.71 -3.37 -29.20
CA PRO A 60 15.77 -1.97 -28.83
C PRO A 60 15.89 -1.04 -30.05
N PRO A 61 15.31 0.17 -30.02
CA PRO A 61 15.44 1.15 -31.08
C PRO A 61 16.87 1.74 -31.14
N PRO A 62 17.35 2.15 -32.33
CA PRO A 62 18.68 2.70 -32.51
C PRO A 62 18.84 4.07 -31.85
N LEU A 63 19.95 4.23 -31.10
CA LEU A 63 20.40 5.46 -30.47
C LEU A 63 20.64 6.55 -31.53
N SER A 64 19.83 7.61 -31.48
CA SER A 64 20.07 8.83 -32.24
C SER A 64 20.75 9.85 -31.32
N SER A 65 21.99 10.17 -31.65
CA SER A 65 22.82 11.19 -31.05
C SER A 65 22.17 12.58 -31.19
N SER A 66 22.16 13.36 -30.11
CA SER A 66 22.06 14.82 -30.20
C SER A 66 22.85 15.45 -29.07
N SER A 67 23.97 16.06 -29.47
CA SER A 67 24.81 16.97 -28.71
C SER A 67 24.02 18.21 -28.27
N SER A 68 24.26 18.71 -27.06
CA SER A 68 24.48 20.15 -26.86
C SER A 68 25.10 20.50 -25.50
N SER A 69 26.33 21.00 -25.60
CA SER A 69 27.06 22.02 -24.83
C SER A 69 26.54 22.58 -23.49
N SER A 70 27.42 22.42 -22.48
CA SER A 70 28.02 23.44 -21.60
C SER A 70 27.19 24.61 -21.05
N ASN A 71 27.08 24.71 -19.72
CA ASN A 71 27.83 25.72 -18.96
C ASN A 71 27.96 25.43 -17.45
N THR A 72 29.08 25.91 -16.92
CA THR A 72 29.67 25.97 -15.57
C THR A 72 28.78 26.13 -14.33
N SER A 73 29.08 25.38 -13.26
CA SER A 73 29.43 25.93 -11.93
C SER A 73 29.90 24.83 -10.95
N GLN A 74 31.02 25.12 -10.26
CA GLN A 74 31.69 24.30 -9.24
C GLN A 74 30.91 24.39 -7.90
N SER A 75 30.91 23.42 -6.96
CA SER A 75 32.06 22.96 -6.18
C SER A 75 31.72 21.77 -5.25
N PHE A 76 32.74 20.94 -4.96
CA PHE A 76 33.02 20.18 -3.72
C PHE A 76 32.10 18.99 -3.34
N THR A 77 32.51 17.73 -3.15
CA THR A 77 33.81 17.19 -2.67
C THR A 77 34.01 15.74 -3.13
N GLN A 78 35.11 15.42 -3.81
CA GLN A 78 35.67 14.07 -3.82
C GLN A 78 37.19 14.16 -3.83
N TRP A 79 37.81 13.68 -2.75
CA TRP A 79 39.25 13.59 -2.60
C TRP A 79 39.79 12.40 -3.41
N ARG A 80 40.69 12.66 -4.37
CA ARG A 80 41.71 11.70 -4.81
C ARG A 80 43.01 12.42 -5.15
N PHE A 81 44.10 11.98 -4.49
CA PHE A 81 45.47 12.40 -4.75
C PHE A 81 45.99 11.80 -6.07
N PRO A 82 46.70 12.56 -6.91
CA PRO A 82 47.52 12.02 -8.00
C PRO A 82 48.99 11.92 -7.59
N LEU A 83 49.61 10.76 -7.80
CA LEU A 83 51.07 10.60 -7.83
C LEU A 83 51.57 10.82 -9.26
N PRO A 84 52.73 11.47 -9.47
CA PRO A 84 53.29 11.74 -10.79
C PRO A 84 54.28 10.66 -11.21
N THR A 85 54.33 10.32 -12.51
CA THR A 85 55.57 10.20 -13.32
C THR A 85 55.24 9.74 -14.74
N SER A 86 55.60 10.56 -15.73
CA SER A 86 55.94 10.16 -17.11
C SER A 86 57.46 9.82 -17.18
N PRO A 87 58.09 9.28 -18.26
CA PRO A 87 57.66 9.28 -19.68
C PRO A 87 57.99 8.04 -20.57
N ILE A 88 57.27 7.98 -21.71
CA ILE A 88 57.61 7.56 -23.10
C ILE A 88 58.55 6.35 -23.33
N SER A 89 58.04 5.34 -24.04
CA SER A 89 58.75 4.74 -25.19
C SER A 89 57.79 4.04 -26.16
N HIS A 90 57.86 4.41 -27.44
CA HIS A 90 57.13 3.79 -28.54
C HIS A 90 57.87 2.52 -29.00
N HIS A 91 57.18 1.38 -29.08
CA HIS A 91 57.50 0.34 -30.06
C HIS A 91 56.23 -0.37 -30.53
N HIS A 92 56.01 -0.34 -31.84
CA HIS A 92 55.00 -1.10 -32.55
C HIS A 92 55.29 -2.60 -32.47
N SER A 93 54.29 -3.40 -32.07
CA SER A 93 54.16 -4.81 -32.43
C SER A 93 52.69 -5.22 -32.29
N HIS A 94 51.99 -5.50 -33.40
CA HIS A 94 50.78 -6.33 -33.36
C HIS A 94 51.20 -7.77 -33.04
N PRO A 95 50.47 -8.50 -32.18
CA PRO A 95 49.55 -9.51 -32.72
C PRO A 95 48.28 -9.83 -31.88
N SER A 96 47.28 -10.38 -32.59
CA SER A 96 46.13 -11.22 -32.15
C SER A 96 45.05 -10.66 -31.20
N PRO A 97 43.74 -10.88 -31.49
CA PRO A 97 42.66 -10.55 -30.58
C PRO A 97 42.59 -11.56 -29.40
N PRO A 98 42.26 -11.12 -28.18
CA PRO A 98 42.07 -12.03 -27.05
C PRO A 98 40.79 -12.87 -27.22
N PRO A 99 40.70 -14.04 -26.57
CA PRO A 99 39.50 -14.88 -26.65
C PRO A 99 38.31 -14.15 -26.03
N ILE A 100 37.13 -14.34 -26.65
CA ILE A 100 35.85 -13.88 -26.11
C ILE A 100 35.62 -14.59 -24.78
N ILE A 101 35.80 -13.86 -23.68
CA ILE A 101 35.38 -14.29 -22.35
C ILE A 101 33.84 -14.30 -22.39
N PRO A 102 33.17 -15.42 -22.04
CA PRO A 102 31.72 -15.42 -21.95
C PRO A 102 31.32 -14.33 -20.95
N HIS A 103 30.46 -13.41 -21.37
CA HIS A 103 29.85 -12.45 -20.47
C HIS A 103 29.23 -13.23 -19.32
N HIS A 104 29.89 -13.21 -18.16
CA HIS A 104 29.24 -13.57 -16.90
C HIS A 104 28.02 -12.65 -16.81
N ILE A 105 26.84 -13.27 -16.88
CA ILE A 105 25.62 -12.65 -16.42
C ILE A 105 25.92 -12.30 -14.96
N PHE A 106 26.23 -11.02 -14.71
CA PHE A 106 26.19 -10.46 -13.38
C PHE A 106 24.71 -10.50 -12.99
N THR A 107 24.27 -11.63 -12.43
CA THR A 107 23.14 -11.64 -11.52
C THR A 107 23.57 -10.77 -10.36
N ASP A 108 23.00 -9.57 -10.26
CA ASP A 108 23.13 -8.74 -9.07
C ASP A 108 22.85 -9.64 -7.85
N PRO A 109 23.72 -9.66 -6.83
CA PRO A 109 23.45 -10.44 -5.64
C PRO A 109 22.16 -9.92 -5.02
N GLN A 110 21.11 -10.75 -5.06
CA GLN A 110 19.85 -10.47 -4.39
C GLN A 110 20.17 -10.17 -2.92
N PRO A 111 19.68 -9.05 -2.34
CA PRO A 111 19.96 -8.72 -0.96
C PRO A 111 19.52 -9.90 -0.07
N PRO A 112 20.31 -10.24 0.98
CA PRO A 112 19.99 -11.38 1.82
C PRO A 112 18.58 -11.21 2.39
N LEU A 113 17.73 -12.23 2.21
CA LEU A 113 16.40 -12.26 2.80
C LEU A 113 16.54 -12.27 4.32
N LEU A 114 15.77 -11.40 5.00
CA LEU A 114 15.76 -11.38 6.46
C LEU A 114 14.95 -12.57 6.98
N THR A 115 15.52 -13.29 7.95
CA THR A 115 14.81 -14.34 8.67
C THR A 115 13.88 -13.73 9.72
N THR A 116 12.91 -14.50 10.22
CA THR A 116 12.04 -14.10 11.35
C THR A 116 12.86 -13.63 12.57
N ALA A 117 13.93 -14.35 12.92
CA ALA A 117 14.82 -13.97 14.01
C ALA A 117 15.49 -12.61 13.75
N ASN A 118 15.92 -12.36 12.51
CA ASN A 118 16.54 -11.09 12.14
C ASN A 118 15.56 -9.90 12.25
N PHE A 119 14.27 -10.10 11.96
CA PHE A 119 13.26 -9.04 12.13
C PHE A 119 12.99 -8.73 13.61
N GLN A 120 12.93 -9.76 14.46
CA GLN A 120 12.74 -9.56 15.90
C GLN A 120 13.93 -8.80 16.52
N GLU A 121 15.16 -9.16 16.17
CA GLU A 121 16.37 -8.45 16.60
C GLU A 121 16.41 -7.02 16.07
N LEU A 122 16.04 -6.82 14.79
CA LEU A 122 15.93 -5.50 14.18
C LEU A 122 14.94 -4.60 14.92
N PHE A 123 13.73 -5.10 15.21
CA PHE A 123 12.72 -4.32 15.92
C PHE A 123 13.15 -4.00 17.35
N HIS A 124 13.77 -4.95 18.05
CA HIS A 124 14.30 -4.72 19.38
C HIS A 124 15.40 -3.65 19.39
N ALA A 125 16.35 -3.72 18.45
CA ALA A 125 17.40 -2.71 18.32
C ALA A 125 16.84 -1.33 17.95
N ALA A 126 15.83 -1.30 17.08
CA ALA A 126 15.16 -0.06 16.70
C ALA A 126 14.41 0.56 17.88
N GLU A 127 13.67 -0.24 18.66
CA GLU A 127 12.93 0.23 19.84
C GLU A 127 13.86 0.89 20.87
N ILE A 128 15.03 0.31 21.13
CA ILE A 128 16.02 0.91 22.04
C ILE A 128 16.47 2.28 21.53
N GLN A 129 16.82 2.40 20.25
CA GLN A 129 17.33 3.65 19.68
C GLN A 129 16.24 4.71 19.50
N LEU A 130 15.01 4.31 19.17
CA LEU A 130 13.86 5.20 19.02
C LEU A 130 13.44 5.81 20.36
N ASN A 131 13.70 5.12 21.48
CA ASN A 131 13.50 5.63 22.83
C ASN A 131 14.71 6.42 23.37
N SER A 132 15.76 6.64 22.57
CA SER A 132 16.90 7.48 22.97
C SER A 132 16.50 8.96 23.05
N ASP A 133 17.07 9.70 24.00
CA ASP A 133 16.93 11.16 24.09
C ASP A 133 17.58 11.89 22.89
N SER A 134 18.51 11.23 22.19
CA SER A 134 19.22 11.75 21.03
C SER A 134 18.39 11.65 19.76
N ASP A 135 18.03 12.78 19.15
CA ASP A 135 17.34 12.80 17.85
C ASP A 135 18.17 12.13 16.74
N THR A 136 19.49 12.22 16.84
CA THR A 136 20.39 11.54 15.89
C THR A 136 20.26 10.02 15.99
N ASP A 137 20.13 9.47 17.20
CA ASP A 137 19.99 8.02 17.39
C ASP A 137 18.64 7.54 16.85
N ARG A 138 17.57 8.30 17.13
CA ARG A 138 16.23 7.99 16.63
C ARG A 138 16.15 8.05 15.10
N VAL A 139 16.77 9.05 14.46
CA VAL A 139 16.86 9.13 12.98
C VAL A 139 17.72 8.00 12.41
N ASN A 140 18.82 7.63 13.08
CA ASN A 140 19.63 6.47 12.69
C ASN A 140 18.83 5.17 12.77
N ALA A 141 17.97 5.01 13.77
CA ALA A 141 17.07 3.87 13.91
C ALA A 141 16.09 3.78 12.73
N LEU A 142 15.52 4.92 12.30
CA LEU A 142 14.65 4.96 11.12
C LEU A 142 15.39 4.56 9.84
N HIS A 143 16.63 5.01 9.66
CA HIS A 143 17.43 4.58 8.50
C HIS A 143 17.84 3.11 8.57
N MET A 144 18.11 2.58 9.76
CA MET A 144 18.36 1.15 9.97
C MET A 144 17.12 0.32 9.60
N LEU A 145 15.94 0.72 10.06
CA LEU A 145 14.66 0.12 9.68
C LEU A 145 14.43 0.23 8.17
N GLU A 146 14.64 1.41 7.58
CA GLU A 146 14.47 1.64 6.14
C GLU A 146 15.33 0.68 5.30
N ARG A 147 16.63 0.61 5.60
CA ARG A 147 17.60 -0.22 4.86
C ARG A 147 17.29 -1.70 4.96
N SER A 148 16.66 -2.13 6.04
CA SER A 148 16.35 -3.53 6.32
C SER A 148 14.98 -3.92 5.76
N LEU A 149 13.96 -3.10 5.97
CA LEU A 149 12.56 -3.40 5.62
C LEU A 149 12.21 -3.07 4.18
N VAL A 150 12.77 -2.03 3.57
CA VAL A 150 12.36 -1.61 2.21
C VAL A 150 12.73 -2.64 1.14
N PRO A 151 13.95 -3.23 1.14
CA PRO A 151 14.29 -4.29 0.18
C PRO A 151 13.53 -5.60 0.43
N ASN A 152 13.22 -5.87 1.70
CA ASN A 152 12.61 -7.10 2.17
C ASN A 152 11.46 -6.78 3.12
N PRO A 153 10.31 -6.28 2.60
CA PRO A 153 9.17 -5.99 3.45
C PRO A 153 8.74 -7.27 4.16
N PRO A 154 8.25 -7.20 5.41
CA PRO A 154 7.76 -8.38 6.12
C PRO A 154 6.65 -9.02 5.27
N ALA A 155 6.95 -10.10 4.58
CA ALA A 155 5.96 -10.92 3.91
C ALA A 155 5.69 -12.12 4.82
N ALA A 156 4.46 -12.63 4.79
CA ALA A 156 4.26 -14.02 5.17
C ALA A 156 5.09 -14.85 4.18
N ALA A 157 6.27 -15.30 4.60
CA ALA A 157 6.95 -16.37 3.89
C ALA A 157 5.98 -17.56 3.86
N ASP A 158 6.01 -18.36 2.79
CA ASP A 158 5.11 -19.50 2.59
C ASP A 158 4.96 -20.34 3.88
N GLY A 159 3.81 -20.18 4.55
CA GLY A 159 3.45 -20.93 5.76
C GLY A 159 4.00 -20.44 7.11
N GLY A 160 4.71 -19.30 7.17
CA GLY A 160 5.21 -18.71 8.43
C GLY A 160 4.36 -17.54 8.92
N ASP A 161 4.20 -17.42 10.25
CA ASP A 161 3.62 -16.23 10.87
C ASP A 161 4.53 -15.02 10.58
N ALA A 162 3.99 -14.01 9.91
CA ALA A 162 4.77 -12.81 9.59
C ALA A 162 5.14 -12.11 10.89
N VAL A 163 6.41 -11.70 11.04
CA VAL A 163 6.84 -10.99 12.27
C VAL A 163 6.04 -9.71 12.40
N ALA A 164 5.19 -9.67 13.42
CA ALA A 164 4.41 -8.50 13.77
C ALA A 164 5.34 -7.39 14.25
N CYS A 165 5.13 -6.18 13.72
CA CYS A 165 5.80 -4.99 14.20
C CYS A 165 5.33 -4.71 15.65
N PRO A 166 6.25 -4.48 16.61
CA PRO A 166 5.86 -4.04 17.93
C PRO A 166 5.15 -2.67 17.89
N ALA A 167 4.09 -2.50 18.68
CA ALA A 167 3.33 -1.24 18.74
C ALA A 167 4.23 -0.04 19.07
N ALA A 168 5.16 -0.19 20.01
CA ALA A 168 6.11 0.86 20.37
C ALA A 168 6.98 1.31 19.18
N VAL A 169 7.42 0.39 18.32
CA VAL A 169 8.17 0.74 17.11
C VAL A 169 7.28 1.49 16.13
N MET A 170 6.04 1.02 15.93
CA MET A 170 5.07 1.67 15.06
C MET A 170 4.76 3.11 15.52
N GLU A 171 4.46 3.30 16.81
CA GLU A 171 4.20 4.60 17.45
C GLU A 171 5.36 5.58 17.25
N ASN A 172 6.60 5.11 17.44
CA ASN A 172 7.79 5.91 17.21
C ASN A 172 7.96 6.29 15.73
N VAL A 173 7.72 5.36 14.79
CA VAL A 173 7.79 5.63 13.35
C VAL A 173 6.77 6.71 12.94
N ILE A 174 5.52 6.61 13.42
CA ILE A 174 4.49 7.61 13.08
C ILE A 174 4.72 8.96 13.78
N GLY A 175 5.42 8.96 14.92
CA GLY A 175 5.88 10.17 15.62
C GLY A 175 6.68 11.09 14.70
N TYR A 176 7.51 10.51 13.83
CA TYR A 176 8.36 11.23 12.89
C TYR A 176 7.64 11.81 11.65
N LEU A 177 6.33 11.61 11.49
CA LEU A 177 5.59 12.12 10.35
C LEU A 177 5.22 13.61 10.45
N LYS A 178 5.15 14.22 11.65
CA LYS A 178 4.62 15.62 11.81
C LYS A 178 5.61 16.66 11.34
N ASP A 179 6.89 16.43 11.64
CA ASP A 179 7.80 17.56 11.81
C ASP A 179 8.50 17.96 10.51
N GLY A 180 8.17 17.32 9.38
CA GLY A 180 8.81 17.54 8.08
C GLY A 180 10.34 17.36 8.08
N GLY A 181 10.90 16.87 9.21
CA GLY A 181 12.32 16.86 9.51
C GLY A 181 13.06 15.71 8.85
N ALA A 182 14.33 15.54 9.23
CA ALA A 182 15.21 14.51 8.66
C ALA A 182 14.61 13.08 8.75
N GLY A 183 13.82 12.80 9.79
CA GLY A 183 13.15 11.51 9.99
C GLY A 183 11.87 11.28 9.19
N ALA A 184 11.23 12.32 8.62
CA ALA A 184 9.94 12.15 7.94
C ALA A 184 10.02 11.27 6.69
N LYS A 185 11.05 11.50 5.85
CA LYS A 185 11.28 10.70 4.63
C LYS A 185 11.54 9.21 4.93
N PRO A 186 12.49 8.82 5.81
CA PRO A 186 12.67 7.42 6.15
C PRO A 186 11.44 6.84 6.86
N ALA A 187 10.73 7.61 7.70
CA ALA A 187 9.51 7.15 8.36
C ALA A 187 8.41 6.75 7.35
N THR A 188 8.15 7.56 6.30
CA THR A 188 7.15 7.19 5.28
C THR A 188 7.50 5.90 4.53
N LYS A 189 8.79 5.65 4.30
CA LYS A 189 9.26 4.41 3.67
C LYS A 189 9.09 3.20 4.59
N VAL A 190 9.47 3.36 5.86
CA VAL A 190 9.32 2.32 6.89
C VAL A 190 7.85 1.98 7.10
N LEU A 191 6.98 2.98 7.27
CA LEU A 191 5.54 2.79 7.44
C LEU A 191 4.94 2.02 6.25
N LEU A 192 5.26 2.42 5.02
CA LEU A 192 4.78 1.70 3.83
C LEU A 192 5.29 0.26 3.81
N ALA A 193 6.58 0.03 4.09
CA ALA A 193 7.17 -1.32 4.11
C ALA A 193 6.49 -2.22 5.16
N LEU A 194 6.18 -1.68 6.34
CA LEU A 194 5.45 -2.39 7.38
C LEU A 194 4.02 -2.73 6.94
N CYS A 195 3.27 -1.77 6.38
CA CYS A 195 1.87 -1.94 5.97
C CYS A 195 1.65 -2.88 4.77
N ILE A 196 2.70 -3.19 3.98
CA ILE A 196 2.63 -4.24 2.95
C ILE A 196 2.22 -5.56 3.60
N ALA A 197 2.78 -5.87 4.77
CA ALA A 197 2.39 -7.01 5.60
C ALA A 197 0.98 -6.78 6.17
N GLU A 198 0.03 -7.67 5.85
CA GLU A 198 -1.35 -7.53 6.31
C GLU A 198 -1.47 -7.51 7.84
N GLY A 199 -0.69 -8.34 8.54
CA GLY A 199 -0.67 -8.40 10.01
C GLY A 199 -0.26 -7.09 10.67
N ASN A 200 0.54 -6.25 10.01
CA ASN A 200 1.00 -4.97 10.56
C ASN A 200 0.00 -3.83 10.32
N ARG A 201 -0.98 -3.98 9.41
CA ARG A 201 -1.95 -2.92 9.11
C ARG A 201 -2.81 -2.62 10.33
N ARG A 202 -3.24 -3.65 11.06
CA ARG A 202 -4.00 -3.49 12.31
C ARG A 202 -3.16 -2.79 13.38
N VAL A 203 -1.89 -3.17 13.54
CA VAL A 203 -0.97 -2.50 14.47
C VAL A 203 -0.81 -1.02 14.13
N ALA A 204 -0.66 -0.68 12.84
CA ALA A 204 -0.58 0.71 12.39
C ALA A 204 -1.85 1.50 12.73
N VAL A 205 -3.02 0.91 12.49
CA VAL A 205 -4.32 1.54 12.81
C VAL A 205 -4.47 1.74 14.32
N GLU A 206 -4.16 0.74 15.14
CA GLU A 206 -4.23 0.82 16.61
C GLU A 206 -3.26 1.86 17.18
N ALA A 207 -2.10 2.05 16.55
CA ALA A 207 -1.16 3.12 16.89
C ALA A 207 -1.64 4.53 16.44
N GLY A 208 -2.76 4.65 15.72
CA GLY A 208 -3.27 5.94 15.24
C GLY A 208 -2.62 6.45 13.95
N ALA A 209 -1.96 5.58 13.18
CA ALA A 209 -1.25 5.97 11.96
C ALA A 209 -2.15 6.59 10.88
N ALA A 210 -3.42 6.19 10.80
CA ALA A 210 -4.33 6.64 9.75
C ALA A 210 -4.61 8.15 9.83
N GLY A 211 -5.11 8.65 10.97
CA GLY A 211 -5.29 10.08 11.20
C GLY A 211 -3.97 10.84 11.13
N ARG A 212 -2.90 10.25 11.69
CA ARG A 212 -1.56 10.85 11.69
C ARG A 212 -1.00 11.13 10.30
N VAL A 213 -1.23 10.21 9.35
CA VAL A 213 -0.87 10.41 7.94
C VAL A 213 -1.68 11.56 7.34
N VAL A 214 -3.00 11.60 7.58
CA VAL A 214 -3.85 12.68 7.05
C VAL A 214 -3.38 14.05 7.53
N GLU A 215 -3.05 14.20 8.82
CA GLU A 215 -2.50 15.43 9.38
C GLU A 215 -1.15 15.81 8.76
N ALA A 216 -0.28 14.83 8.54
CA ALA A 216 1.09 15.05 8.08
C ALA A 216 1.19 15.41 6.59
N LEU A 217 0.17 15.09 5.78
CA LEU A 217 0.20 15.32 4.33
C LEU A 217 0.38 16.78 3.94
N ALA A 218 -0.04 17.74 4.79
CA ALA A 218 0.14 19.17 4.54
C ALA A 218 1.62 19.56 4.37
N GLU A 219 2.53 18.84 5.03
CA GLU A 219 3.97 19.10 5.05
C GLU A 219 4.75 18.16 4.12
N MET A 220 4.05 17.33 3.33
CA MET A 220 4.67 16.33 2.47
C MET A 220 4.49 16.65 0.99
N GLU A 221 5.55 16.43 0.21
CA GLU A 221 5.53 16.58 -1.24
C GLU A 221 6.10 15.36 -1.97
N GLY A 222 5.72 15.22 -3.23
CA GLY A 222 6.23 14.20 -4.14
C GLY A 222 6.17 12.78 -3.57
N ALA A 223 7.27 12.04 -3.70
CA ALA A 223 7.31 10.63 -3.34
C ALA A 223 7.07 10.35 -1.85
N ALA A 224 7.27 11.32 -0.95
CA ALA A 224 6.97 11.13 0.48
C ALA A 224 5.46 11.05 0.71
N ALA A 225 4.71 12.04 0.18
CA ALA A 225 3.25 12.05 0.21
C ALA A 225 2.66 10.83 -0.51
N GLU A 226 3.20 10.43 -1.67
CA GLU A 226 2.75 9.22 -2.38
C GLU A 226 2.89 7.94 -1.53
N ARG A 227 4.00 7.77 -0.80
CA ARG A 227 4.21 6.61 0.07
C ARG A 227 3.28 6.63 1.28
N ALA A 228 3.08 7.80 1.88
CA ALA A 228 2.16 7.97 3.00
C ALA A 228 0.72 7.62 2.59
N LEU A 229 0.27 8.08 1.42
CA LEU A 229 -1.04 7.74 0.86
C LEU A 229 -1.17 6.25 0.49
N ALA A 230 -0.11 5.64 -0.02
CA ALA A 230 -0.10 4.20 -0.27
C ALA A 230 -0.27 3.40 1.04
N ALA A 231 0.40 3.82 2.12
CA ALA A 231 0.23 3.21 3.43
C ALA A 231 -1.20 3.43 3.97
N LEU A 232 -1.77 4.64 3.78
CA LEU A 232 -3.15 4.95 4.16
C LEU A 232 -4.17 4.08 3.41
N GLU A 233 -4.00 3.89 2.09
CA GLU A 233 -4.83 2.99 1.29
C GLU A 233 -4.80 1.55 1.85
N LEU A 234 -3.62 1.06 2.25
CA LEU A 234 -3.49 -0.26 2.87
C LEU A 234 -4.17 -0.32 4.24
N MET A 235 -4.02 0.71 5.08
CA MET A 235 -4.71 0.77 6.38
C MET A 235 -6.23 0.82 6.24
N CYS A 236 -6.76 1.42 5.17
CA CYS A 236 -8.20 1.39 4.86
C CYS A 236 -8.74 -0.01 4.51
N THR A 237 -7.89 -1.03 4.36
CA THR A 237 -8.34 -2.44 4.27
C THR A 237 -8.76 -3.01 5.62
N VAL A 238 -8.36 -2.35 6.72
CA VAL A 238 -8.81 -2.61 8.09
C VAL A 238 -10.05 -1.75 8.36
N ALA A 239 -11.12 -2.35 8.89
CA ALA A 239 -12.41 -1.67 9.07
C ALA A 239 -12.29 -0.43 9.97
N GLU A 240 -11.52 -0.56 11.05
CA GLU A 240 -11.23 0.50 12.01
C GLU A 240 -10.42 1.64 11.37
N GLY A 241 -9.45 1.32 10.51
CA GLY A 241 -8.67 2.32 9.77
C GLY A 241 -9.52 3.09 8.77
N ALA A 242 -10.45 2.40 8.09
CA ALA A 242 -11.40 3.04 7.20
C ALA A 242 -12.41 3.92 7.94
N ALA A 243 -12.84 3.52 9.15
CA ALA A 243 -13.70 4.31 10.02
C ALA A 243 -12.99 5.59 10.51
N GLU A 244 -11.74 5.47 10.94
CA GLU A 244 -10.90 6.61 11.34
C GLU A 244 -10.78 7.64 10.22
N VAL A 245 -10.41 7.21 9.01
CA VAL A 245 -10.28 8.11 7.86
C VAL A 245 -11.60 8.78 7.49
N ARG A 246 -12.73 8.07 7.66
CA ARG A 246 -14.08 8.62 7.43
C ARG A 246 -14.46 9.70 8.45
N GLY A 247 -14.10 9.51 9.72
CA GLY A 247 -14.36 10.46 10.80
C GLY A 247 -13.39 11.64 10.85
N HIS A 248 -12.27 11.57 10.13
CA HIS A 248 -11.20 12.56 10.23
C HIS A 248 -11.52 13.84 9.44
N ALA A 249 -11.67 14.97 10.13
CA ALA A 249 -12.12 16.25 9.56
C ALA A 249 -11.27 16.76 8.37
N LEU A 250 -9.97 16.45 8.35
CA LEU A 250 -9.06 16.87 7.29
C LEU A 250 -8.98 15.90 6.10
N ALA A 251 -9.62 14.72 6.15
CA ALA A 251 -9.39 13.69 5.15
C ALA A 251 -9.80 14.13 3.74
N VAL A 252 -11.04 14.60 3.57
CA VAL A 252 -11.53 15.06 2.25
C VAL A 252 -10.76 16.26 1.70
N PRO A 253 -10.60 17.39 2.43
CA PRO A 253 -9.87 18.54 1.89
C PRO A 253 -8.43 18.18 1.52
N MET A 254 -7.77 17.31 2.30
CA MET A 254 -6.41 16.87 2.00
C MET A 254 -6.35 15.99 0.75
N MET A 255 -7.28 15.04 0.55
CA MET A 255 -7.30 14.24 -0.68
C MET A 255 -7.56 15.09 -1.93
N VAL A 256 -8.43 16.10 -1.82
CA VAL A 256 -8.70 17.06 -2.92
C VAL A 256 -7.45 17.89 -3.23
N GLU A 257 -6.77 18.39 -2.20
CA GLU A 257 -5.54 19.16 -2.33
C GLU A 257 -4.42 18.34 -2.98
N VAL A 258 -4.21 17.11 -2.52
CA VAL A 258 -3.25 16.16 -3.11
C VAL A 258 -3.53 15.92 -4.59
N MET A 259 -4.81 15.71 -4.97
CA MET A 259 -5.18 15.51 -6.38
C MET A 259 -4.87 16.73 -7.26
N GLY A 260 -5.00 17.94 -6.70
CA GLY A 260 -4.72 19.20 -7.41
C GLY A 260 -3.25 19.55 -7.49
N LYS A 261 -2.45 19.22 -6.48
CA LYS A 261 -1.03 19.61 -6.37
C LYS A 261 -0.06 18.58 -6.95
N MET A 262 -0.43 17.31 -7.04
CA MET A 262 0.52 16.27 -7.46
C MET A 262 0.70 16.22 -8.98
N ASP A 263 1.96 16.29 -9.41
CA ASP A 263 2.37 16.02 -10.79
C ASP A 263 2.41 14.52 -11.12
N GLY A 264 2.37 13.65 -10.10
CA GLY A 264 2.46 12.18 -10.24
C GLY A 264 1.11 11.47 -10.40
N THR A 265 1.10 10.41 -11.22
CA THR A 265 -0.10 9.59 -11.46
C THR A 265 -0.53 8.74 -10.27
N ARG A 266 0.41 8.34 -9.41
CA ARG A 266 0.19 7.40 -8.30
C ARG A 266 -0.48 8.07 -7.11
N GLY A 267 -0.02 9.26 -6.75
CA GLY A 267 -0.59 9.96 -5.61
C GLY A 267 -2.05 10.38 -5.82
N LYS A 268 -2.42 10.84 -7.03
CA LYS A 268 -3.83 11.06 -7.41
C LYS A 268 -4.66 9.78 -7.29
N GLU A 269 -4.13 8.66 -7.76
CA GLU A 269 -4.78 7.35 -7.67
C GLU A 269 -5.06 6.95 -6.21
N TYR A 270 -4.08 7.11 -5.32
CA TYR A 270 -4.27 6.81 -3.90
C TYR A 270 -5.29 7.74 -3.25
N ALA A 271 -5.23 9.05 -3.55
CA ALA A 271 -6.22 10.00 -3.07
C ALA A 271 -7.65 9.67 -3.51
N MET A 272 -7.84 9.30 -4.79
CA MET A 272 -9.13 8.82 -5.31
C MET A 272 -9.58 7.53 -4.59
N SER A 273 -8.65 6.63 -4.28
CA SER A 273 -8.99 5.42 -3.52
C SER A 273 -9.46 5.74 -2.11
N VAL A 274 -8.79 6.65 -1.42
CA VAL A 274 -9.17 7.07 -0.06
C VAL A 274 -10.52 7.77 -0.08
N LEU A 275 -10.78 8.66 -1.05
CA LEU A 275 -12.12 9.23 -1.26
C LEU A 275 -13.18 8.15 -1.53
N GLY A 276 -12.85 7.11 -2.28
CA GLY A 276 -13.72 5.94 -2.45
C GLY A 276 -14.08 5.26 -1.14
N VAL A 277 -13.14 5.15 -0.20
CA VAL A 277 -13.39 4.61 1.15
C VAL A 277 -14.30 5.54 1.96
N ILE A 278 -14.12 6.85 1.81
CA ILE A 278 -14.90 7.86 2.53
C ILE A 278 -16.37 7.84 2.09
N TYR A 279 -16.60 7.85 0.77
CA TYR A 279 -17.95 7.96 0.19
C TYR A 279 -18.63 6.62 -0.10
N GLY A 280 -17.88 5.52 -0.14
CA GLY A 280 -18.38 4.16 -0.38
C GLY A 280 -18.82 3.40 0.88
N GLY A 281 -18.57 3.94 2.07
CA GLY A 281 -19.13 3.41 3.32
C GLY A 281 -20.64 3.62 3.34
N GLY A 282 -21.40 2.53 3.37
CA GLY A 282 -22.87 2.54 3.46
C GLY A 282 -23.35 3.04 4.82
N PHE A 283 -23.11 4.33 5.10
CA PHE A 283 -23.69 5.02 6.22
C PHE A 283 -25.19 5.22 5.96
N GLY A 284 -26.01 4.79 6.92
CA GLY A 284 -27.32 5.39 7.12
C GLY A 284 -27.15 6.87 7.47
N GLU A 285 -28.17 7.66 7.19
CA GLU A 285 -28.18 9.12 7.40
C GLU A 285 -27.77 9.52 8.84
N GLU A 286 -28.02 8.66 9.83
CA GLU A 286 -27.78 8.91 11.25
C GLU A 286 -26.28 8.98 11.66
N GLU A 287 -25.38 8.28 10.97
CA GLU A 287 -23.92 8.40 11.21
C GLU A 287 -23.31 9.59 10.42
N ARG A 288 -24.01 10.10 9.41
CA ARG A 288 -23.60 11.31 8.66
C ARG A 288 -23.83 12.60 9.44
N GLU A 289 -24.76 12.61 10.39
CA GLU A 289 -24.99 13.76 11.29
C GLU A 289 -23.97 13.80 12.45
N GLN A 290 -23.31 12.69 12.75
CA GLN A 290 -22.33 12.58 13.85
C GLN A 290 -20.88 12.68 13.38
N GLY A 291 -20.57 12.27 12.14
CA GLY A 291 -19.32 12.60 11.46
C GLY A 291 -19.37 14.02 10.92
N GLY A 292 -18.32 14.82 11.12
CA GLY A 292 -18.30 16.23 10.74
C GLY A 292 -18.70 16.52 9.29
N VAL A 293 -18.98 17.80 8.99
CA VAL A 293 -19.46 18.27 7.68
C VAL A 293 -18.57 17.75 6.55
N LEU A 294 -19.03 16.69 5.88
CA LEU A 294 -18.38 16.15 4.71
C LEU A 294 -18.52 17.15 3.56
N ALA A 295 -17.48 17.31 2.73
CA ALA A 295 -17.60 18.17 1.56
C ALA A 295 -18.76 17.70 0.66
N PRO A 296 -19.53 18.63 0.05
CA PRO A 296 -20.60 18.28 -0.87
C PRO A 296 -20.11 17.29 -1.94
N ARG A 297 -20.91 16.24 -2.19
CA ARG A 297 -20.56 15.20 -3.17
C ARG A 297 -20.26 15.78 -4.55
N GLU A 298 -20.99 16.83 -4.93
CA GLU A 298 -20.80 17.56 -6.17
C GLU A 298 -19.41 18.24 -6.25
N GLU A 299 -18.93 18.83 -5.16
CA GLU A 299 -17.60 19.45 -5.10
C GLU A 299 -16.49 18.40 -5.27
N VAL A 300 -16.63 17.26 -4.59
CA VAL A 300 -15.67 16.15 -4.73
C VAL A 300 -15.74 15.55 -6.13
N ALA A 301 -16.93 15.39 -6.71
CA ALA A 301 -17.08 14.90 -8.08
C ALA A 301 -16.39 15.83 -9.09
N ARG A 302 -16.53 17.16 -8.94
CA ARG A 302 -15.82 18.14 -9.78
C ARG A 302 -14.30 18.01 -9.62
N ALA A 303 -13.79 17.88 -8.39
CA ALA A 303 -12.36 17.71 -8.15
C ALA A 303 -11.81 16.42 -8.78
N VAL A 304 -12.53 15.31 -8.66
CA VAL A 304 -12.14 14.02 -9.26
C VAL A 304 -12.18 14.11 -10.78
N ALA A 305 -13.22 14.71 -11.36
CA ALA A 305 -13.33 14.91 -12.81
C ALA A 305 -12.18 15.78 -13.36
N LEU A 306 -11.79 16.84 -12.63
CA LEU A 306 -10.65 17.67 -12.99
C LEU A 306 -9.33 16.89 -12.91
N ALA A 307 -9.13 16.11 -11.85
CA ALA A 307 -7.94 15.27 -11.69
C ALA A 307 -7.80 14.24 -12.82
N LEU A 308 -8.91 13.66 -13.28
CA LEU A 308 -8.96 12.69 -14.39
C LEU A 308 -8.68 13.28 -15.77
N GLN A 309 -8.81 14.60 -15.95
CA GLN A 309 -8.40 15.28 -17.18
C GLN A 309 -6.88 15.40 -17.31
N GLY A 310 -6.16 15.32 -16.18
CA GLY A 310 -4.70 15.33 -16.15
C GLY A 310 -4.09 13.92 -16.23
N GLU A 311 -2.78 13.84 -15.97
CA GLU A 311 -2.09 12.56 -15.92
C GLU A 311 -2.60 11.71 -14.75
N CYS A 312 -3.12 10.52 -15.09
CA CYS A 312 -3.55 9.48 -14.16
C CYS A 312 -3.05 8.11 -14.64
N SER A 313 -2.87 7.19 -13.72
CA SER A 313 -2.59 5.79 -14.07
C SER A 313 -3.88 5.10 -14.55
N ASP A 314 -3.77 3.92 -15.18
CA ASP A 314 -4.95 3.12 -15.53
C ASP A 314 -5.74 2.66 -14.29
N ARG A 315 -5.06 2.42 -13.16
CA ARG A 315 -5.73 2.11 -11.89
C ARG A 315 -6.44 3.36 -11.35
N GLY A 316 -5.81 4.53 -11.41
CA GLY A 316 -6.39 5.82 -11.03
C GLY A 316 -7.63 6.15 -11.85
N ARG A 317 -7.57 6.03 -13.18
CA ARG A 317 -8.75 6.23 -14.06
C ARG A 317 -9.93 5.34 -13.69
N ARG A 318 -9.68 4.05 -13.44
CA ARG A 318 -10.74 3.11 -13.03
C ARG A 318 -11.34 3.47 -11.68
N LYS A 319 -10.51 3.79 -10.69
CA LYS A 319 -10.96 4.18 -9.35
C LYS A 319 -11.73 5.50 -9.37
N GLY A 320 -11.23 6.50 -10.10
CA GLY A 320 -11.90 7.79 -10.27
C GLY A 320 -13.27 7.64 -10.95
N ALA A 321 -13.37 6.82 -12.00
CA ALA A 321 -14.65 6.55 -12.65
C ALA A 321 -15.66 5.84 -11.72
N GLN A 322 -15.20 4.88 -10.91
CA GLN A 322 -16.04 4.23 -9.90
C GLN A 322 -16.50 5.22 -8.83
N LEU A 323 -15.60 6.09 -8.36
CA LEU A 323 -15.92 7.14 -7.40
C LEU A 323 -16.96 8.12 -7.95
N LEU A 324 -16.81 8.60 -9.18
CA LEU A 324 -17.80 9.47 -9.82
C LEU A 324 -19.18 8.83 -9.88
N LYS A 325 -19.25 7.53 -10.21
CA LYS A 325 -20.50 6.78 -10.22
C LYS A 325 -21.14 6.71 -8.83
N MET A 326 -20.35 6.40 -7.79
CA MET A 326 -20.84 6.35 -6.41
C MET A 326 -21.34 7.71 -5.90
N LEU A 327 -20.71 8.81 -6.34
CA LEU A 327 -21.11 10.17 -5.97
C LEU A 327 -22.44 10.58 -6.62
N GLN A 328 -22.73 10.07 -7.83
CA GLN A 328 -23.98 10.34 -8.55
C GLN A 328 -25.16 9.46 -8.07
N GLU A 329 -24.93 8.19 -7.77
CA GLU A 329 -26.00 7.24 -7.38
C GLU A 329 -26.72 7.62 -6.09
N SER A 330 -26.06 8.37 -5.20
CA SER A 330 -26.68 8.88 -3.98
C SER A 330 -27.61 10.08 -4.19
N GLU A 331 -27.43 10.84 -5.27
CA GLU A 331 -28.29 12.00 -5.56
C GLU A 331 -29.64 11.56 -6.13
N GLY A 332 -29.66 10.40 -6.81
CA GLY A 332 -30.89 9.84 -7.38
C GLY A 332 -31.85 9.22 -6.37
N LEU A 333 -31.38 8.90 -5.15
CA LEU A 333 -32.23 8.36 -4.08
C LEU A 333 -32.96 9.47 -3.31
N ASP A 334 -32.42 10.68 -3.27
CA ASP A 334 -32.97 11.84 -2.56
C ASP A 334 -34.18 12.45 -3.30
N LEU A 335 -34.28 12.24 -4.62
CA LEU A 335 -35.36 12.76 -5.46
C LEU A 335 -36.56 11.81 -5.60
N THR A 336 -36.50 10.61 -5.04
CA THR A 336 -37.57 9.60 -5.15
C THR A 336 -38.50 9.52 -3.93
N GLU A 337 -38.24 10.27 -2.85
CA GLU A 337 -39.11 10.31 -1.67
C GLU A 337 -40.06 11.52 -1.59
N GLU A 338 -40.01 12.46 -2.54
CA GLU A 338 -41.04 13.51 -2.70
C GLU A 338 -41.99 13.17 -3.87
N GLY A 339 -43.00 12.34 -3.60
CA GLY A 339 -44.05 11.98 -4.57
C GLY A 339 -45.37 11.57 -3.94
#